data_AF-A0A7W1FKY0-F1
#
_entry.id   AF-A0A7W1FKY0-F1
#
_cell.length_a   1.000
_cell.length_b   1.000
_cell.length_c   1.000
_cell.angle_alpha   90.00
_cell.angle_beta   90.00
_cell.angle_gamma   90.00
#
_symmetry.space_group_name_H-M   'P 1'
#
loop_
_entity.id
_entity.type
_entity.pdbx_description
1 polymer ?
#
loop_
_entity_poly.entity_id
_entity_poly.type
_entity_poly.pdbx_seq_one_letter_code
_entity_poly.pdbx_strand_id
1 'polypeptide(L)'
;MSKDEHLSLGKVAKRCNVSRTTVYRWIVHGHLKAYALPSGHFRVRPEDLETFCQSFGIPDVGKKTTVRGAASTVGKLQVLIADDHPDVVLLLRKVVERYLPDAVIHEAVNGVDTCIAVGTLKPHIMLLDIMMPGMDGFAVLQELLRRPELNGSQVVVVSAYEPFDRVEELGRLNPQIAACIRKPVSVDALGKSLQELARSFSVG
;
A
#
# COMPACT_ATOMS: atom_id res chain seq x y z
N MET A 1 29.73 20.13 -12.39
CA MET A 1 29.49 18.86 -13.10
C MET A 1 29.00 17.83 -12.09
N SER A 2 27.68 17.76 -11.83
CA SER A 2 27.13 16.85 -10.82
C SER A 2 26.70 15.53 -11.50
N LYS A 3 27.20 14.39 -11.02
CA LYS A 3 26.87 13.07 -11.55
C LYS A 3 25.43 12.70 -11.16
N ASP A 4 24.51 12.75 -12.12
CA ASP A 4 23.26 11.98 -12.08
C ASP A 4 23.58 10.49 -12.23
N GLU A 5 24.11 9.90 -11.15
CA GLU A 5 24.41 8.47 -11.09
C GLU A 5 23.10 7.70 -10.90
N HIS A 6 22.54 7.26 -12.02
CA HIS A 6 21.38 6.38 -12.06
C HIS A 6 21.59 5.14 -11.19
N LEU A 7 20.56 4.78 -10.42
CA LEU A 7 20.59 3.74 -9.42
C LEU A 7 20.41 2.37 -10.07
N SER A 8 21.25 1.40 -9.67
CA SER A 8 21.00 -0.01 -9.99
C SER A 8 19.90 -0.57 -9.09
N LEU A 9 19.26 -1.68 -9.50
CA LEU A 9 18.27 -2.39 -8.68
C LEU A 9 18.80 -2.74 -7.29
N GLY A 10 20.07 -3.15 -7.20
CA GLY A 10 20.70 -3.43 -5.92
C GLY A 10 20.83 -2.20 -5.02
N LYS A 11 21.06 -1.02 -5.61
CA LYS A 11 21.15 0.25 -4.86
C LYS A 11 19.76 0.70 -4.43
N VAL A 12 18.75 0.59 -5.29
CA VAL A 12 17.35 0.85 -4.96
C VAL A 12 16.87 -0.09 -3.84
N ALA A 13 17.12 -1.39 -3.96
CA ALA A 13 16.72 -2.39 -2.97
C ALA A 13 17.27 -2.07 -1.58
N LYS A 14 18.55 -1.70 -1.49
CA LYS A 14 19.17 -1.26 -0.24
C LYS A 14 18.56 0.03 0.31
N ARG A 15 18.23 0.99 -0.56
CA ARG A 15 17.62 2.26 -0.17
C ARG A 15 16.21 2.07 0.39
N CYS A 16 15.45 1.14 -0.15
CA CYS A 16 14.08 0.88 0.28
C CYS A 16 13.97 -0.25 1.32
N ASN A 17 15.09 -0.85 1.74
CA ASN A 17 15.15 -2.02 2.61
C ASN A 17 14.28 -3.20 2.11
N VAL A 18 14.34 -3.48 0.80
CA VAL A 18 13.59 -4.57 0.14
C VAL A 18 14.52 -5.53 -0.61
N SER A 19 13.97 -6.66 -1.07
CA SER A 19 14.68 -7.57 -1.97
C SER A 19 14.87 -6.96 -3.37
N ARG A 20 15.90 -7.39 -4.10
CA ARG A 20 16.07 -7.02 -5.52
C ARG A 20 14.90 -7.47 -6.38
N THR A 21 14.28 -8.60 -6.02
CA THR A 21 13.08 -9.14 -6.69
C THR A 21 11.89 -8.21 -6.54
N THR A 22 11.72 -7.59 -5.37
CA THR A 22 10.66 -6.59 -5.13
C THR A 22 10.86 -5.38 -6.05
N VAL A 23 12.09 -4.84 -6.13
CA VAL A 23 12.40 -3.73 -7.05
C VAL A 23 12.18 -4.11 -8.51
N TYR A 24 12.59 -5.32 -8.90
CA TYR A 24 12.35 -5.82 -10.25
C TYR A 24 10.85 -5.87 -10.57
N ARG A 25 10.01 -6.35 -9.64
CA ARG A 25 8.55 -6.37 -9.79
C ARG A 25 8.00 -4.96 -9.96
N TRP A 26 8.43 -3.98 -9.15
CA TRP A 26 8.00 -2.58 -9.31
C TRP A 26 8.23 -2.06 -10.73
N ILE A 27 9.36 -2.45 -11.35
CA ILE A 27 9.71 -2.01 -12.70
C ILE A 27 8.88 -2.72 -13.77
N VAL A 28 8.77 -4.05 -13.69
CA VAL A 28 8.06 -4.85 -14.69
C VAL A 28 6.55 -4.57 -14.69
N HIS A 29 5.98 -4.27 -13.53
CA HIS A 29 4.57 -3.86 -13.41
C HIS A 29 4.36 -2.36 -13.68
N GLY A 30 5.42 -1.62 -14.04
CA GLY A 30 5.34 -0.21 -14.45
C GLY A 30 5.18 0.80 -13.31
N HIS A 31 5.23 0.37 -12.05
CA HIS A 31 5.13 1.25 -10.89
C HIS A 31 6.37 2.11 -10.68
N LEU A 32 7.56 1.53 -10.89
CA LEU A 32 8.83 2.24 -10.82
C LEU A 32 9.40 2.44 -12.22
N LYS A 33 9.50 3.69 -12.65
CA LYS A 33 10.15 4.04 -13.92
C LYS A 33 11.62 3.64 -13.89
N ALA A 34 12.01 2.86 -14.90
CA ALA A 34 13.37 2.45 -15.13
C ALA A 34 13.62 2.34 -16.63
N TYR A 35 14.89 2.41 -17.03
CA TYR A 35 15.30 2.07 -18.39
C TYR A 35 16.21 0.84 -18.36
N ALA A 36 16.01 -0.03 -19.35
CA ALA A 36 16.83 -1.21 -19.55
C ALA A 36 18.13 -0.83 -20.29
N LEU A 37 19.25 -1.36 -19.83
CA LEU A 37 20.51 -1.33 -20.57
C LEU A 37 20.55 -2.51 -21.57
N PRO A 38 21.40 -2.46 -22.60
CA PRO A 38 21.58 -3.56 -23.56
C PRO A 38 21.92 -4.92 -22.91
N SER A 39 22.49 -4.90 -21.70
CA SER A 39 22.81 -6.10 -20.90
C SER A 39 21.61 -6.71 -20.17
N GLY A 40 20.40 -6.14 -20.30
CA GLY A 40 19.20 -6.56 -19.57
C GLY A 40 19.11 -6.04 -18.13
N HIS A 41 20.11 -5.29 -17.65
CA HIS A 41 20.05 -4.65 -16.34
C HIS A 41 19.30 -3.33 -16.39
N PHE A 42 18.48 -3.07 -15.37
CA PHE A 42 17.75 -1.82 -15.23
C PHE A 42 18.53 -0.72 -14.50
N ARG A 43 18.16 0.52 -14.79
CA ARG A 43 18.62 1.74 -14.11
C ARG A 43 17.43 2.64 -13.81
N VAL A 44 17.42 3.19 -12.60
CA VAL A 44 16.36 4.04 -12.06
C VAL A 44 16.94 5.44 -11.80
N ARG A 45 16.25 6.49 -12.24
CA ARG A 45 16.67 7.85 -11.92
C ARG A 45 16.40 8.14 -10.43
N PRO A 46 17.29 8.86 -9.73
CA PRO A 46 17.03 9.24 -8.35
C PRO A 46 15.69 9.94 -8.15
N GLU A 47 15.26 10.80 -9.07
CA GLU A 47 13.96 11.48 -9.02
C GLU A 47 12.76 10.53 -9.21
N ASP A 48 12.89 9.51 -10.06
CA ASP A 48 11.85 8.49 -10.27
C ASP A 48 11.69 7.62 -9.01
N LEU A 49 12.81 7.27 -8.35
CA LEU A 49 12.78 6.56 -7.07
C LEU A 49 12.14 7.41 -5.97
N GLU A 50 12.49 8.69 -5.90
CA GLU A 50 11.93 9.60 -4.89
C GLU A 50 10.42 9.74 -5.05
N THR A 51 9.95 9.95 -6.26
CA THR A 51 8.51 10.05 -6.57
C THR A 51 7.80 8.74 -6.19
N PHE A 52 8.38 7.60 -6.56
CA PHE A 52 7.86 6.29 -6.20
C PHE A 52 7.79 6.11 -4.67
N CYS A 53 8.88 6.35 -3.95
CA CYS A 53 8.90 6.22 -2.49
C CYS A 53 7.87 7.12 -1.80
N GLN A 54 7.67 8.34 -2.29
CA GLN A 54 6.66 9.26 -1.75
C GLN A 54 5.22 8.78 -2.03
N SER A 55 4.94 8.31 -3.25
CA SER A 55 3.61 7.83 -3.63
C SER A 55 3.21 6.54 -2.91
N PHE A 56 4.17 5.63 -2.70
CA PHE A 56 3.94 4.33 -2.07
C PHE A 56 4.25 4.32 -0.56
N GLY A 57 4.65 5.47 0.01
CA GLY A 57 5.00 5.58 1.43
C GLY A 57 6.20 4.72 1.86
N ILE A 58 7.11 4.41 0.92
CA ILE A 58 8.26 3.53 1.16
C ILE A 58 9.44 4.36 1.69
N PRO A 59 10.05 3.99 2.84
CA PRO A 59 11.22 4.69 3.36
C PRO A 59 12.43 4.59 2.43
N ASP A 60 13.09 5.71 2.17
CA ASP A 60 14.35 5.76 1.43
C ASP A 60 15.52 6.11 2.37
N VAL A 61 16.24 5.10 2.85
CA VAL A 61 17.37 5.24 3.78
C VAL A 61 18.63 5.82 3.14
N GLY A 62 18.64 6.04 1.82
CA GLY A 62 19.80 6.56 1.09
C GLY A 62 19.95 8.07 1.08
N LYS A 63 18.94 8.82 1.54
CA LYS A 63 19.02 10.28 1.68
C LYS A 63 19.56 10.65 3.07
N LYS A 64 20.70 11.36 3.13
CA LYS A 64 21.02 12.27 4.25
C LYS A 64 20.10 13.48 4.17
N THR A 65 18.83 13.29 4.45
CA THR A 65 17.92 14.41 4.68
C THR A 65 17.26 14.12 6.01
N THR A 66 17.41 15.08 6.90
CA THR A 66 16.67 15.24 8.15
C THR A 66 15.32 14.56 8.04
N VAL A 67 15.02 13.72 9.03
CA VAL A 67 13.66 13.36 9.40
C VAL A 67 12.92 14.69 9.69
N ARG A 68 12.49 15.40 8.64
CA ARG A 68 11.13 15.90 8.55
C ARG A 68 10.36 14.59 8.34
N GLY A 69 10.19 13.76 9.37
CA GLY A 69 9.28 14.13 10.43
C GLY A 69 8.03 14.45 9.66
N ALA A 70 7.41 13.37 9.13
CA ALA A 70 6.16 13.43 8.39
C ALA A 70 5.38 14.53 9.07
N ALA A 71 5.20 15.66 8.35
CA ALA A 71 4.44 16.77 8.89
C ALA A 71 3.18 16.11 9.40
N SER A 72 3.06 16.09 10.72
CA SER A 72 2.10 15.25 11.38
C SER A 72 0.79 15.75 10.82
N THR A 73 0.15 14.93 9.99
CA THR A 73 -1.22 15.14 9.57
C THR A 73 -2.08 14.80 10.77
N VAL A 74 -1.83 15.49 11.88
CA VAL A 74 -2.57 15.40 13.12
C VAL A 74 -3.99 15.75 12.73
N GLY A 75 -4.86 14.75 12.71
CA GLY A 75 -6.27 14.88 12.36
C GLY A 75 -6.68 14.47 10.94
N LYS A 76 -5.79 14.02 10.03
CA LYS A 76 -6.24 13.47 8.72
C LYS A 76 -6.18 11.95 8.68
N LEU A 77 -7.27 11.35 8.21
CA LEU A 77 -7.39 9.92 7.96
C LEU A 77 -6.38 9.45 6.91
N GLN A 78 -5.38 8.70 7.34
CA GLN A 78 -4.51 7.89 6.48
C GLN A 78 -5.28 6.65 5.96
N VAL A 79 -5.37 6.49 4.65
CA VAL A 79 -6.00 5.32 3.98
C VAL A 79 -4.95 4.64 3.09
N LEU A 80 -4.80 3.32 3.23
CA LEU A 80 -3.92 2.51 2.40
C LEU A 80 -4.74 1.63 1.45
N ILE A 81 -4.44 1.67 0.16
CA ILE A 81 -5.04 0.80 -0.87
C ILE A 81 -3.99 -0.20 -1.33
N ALA A 82 -4.23 -1.49 -1.10
CA ALA A 82 -3.32 -2.58 -1.42
C ALA A 82 -3.95 -3.50 -2.48
N ASP A 83 -3.58 -3.30 -3.74
CA ASP A 83 -4.08 -4.07 -4.89
C ASP A 83 -3.06 -3.98 -6.04
N ASP A 84 -2.79 -5.09 -6.73
CA ASP A 84 -1.82 -5.15 -7.82
C ASP A 84 -2.40 -4.69 -9.17
N HIS A 85 -3.73 -4.55 -9.27
CA HIS A 85 -4.41 -4.15 -10.50
C HIS A 85 -4.61 -2.62 -10.53
N PRO A 86 -3.91 -1.88 -11.41
CA PRO A 86 -3.97 -0.41 -11.44
C PRO A 86 -5.38 0.15 -11.64
N ASP A 87 -6.22 -0.52 -12.40
CA ASP A 87 -7.61 -0.11 -12.63
C ASP A 87 -8.45 -0.21 -11.36
N VAL A 88 -8.19 -1.23 -10.53
CA VAL A 88 -8.87 -1.39 -9.24
C VAL A 88 -8.37 -0.36 -8.25
N VAL A 89 -7.05 -0.13 -8.17
CA VAL A 89 -6.47 0.95 -7.34
C VAL A 89 -7.08 2.30 -7.71
N LEU A 90 -7.16 2.64 -9.00
CA LEU A 90 -7.75 3.88 -9.48
C LEU A 90 -9.23 4.00 -9.10
N LEU A 91 -10.01 2.92 -9.22
CA LEU A 91 -11.41 2.89 -8.81
C LEU A 91 -11.55 3.14 -7.30
N LEU A 92 -10.81 2.39 -6.48
CA LEU A 92 -10.85 2.51 -5.02
C LEU A 92 -10.41 3.89 -4.57
N ARG A 93 -9.36 4.44 -5.18
CA ARG A 93 -8.90 5.82 -4.95
C ARG A 93 -10.02 6.83 -5.19
N LYS A 94 -10.70 6.76 -6.34
CA LYS A 94 -11.84 7.66 -6.65
C LYS A 94 -12.98 7.52 -5.65
N VAL A 95 -13.22 6.31 -5.14
CA VAL A 95 -14.22 6.08 -4.09
C VAL A 95 -13.77 6.77 -2.80
N VAL A 96 -12.52 6.58 -2.35
CA VAL A 96 -12.01 7.24 -1.14
C VAL A 96 -12.05 8.76 -1.27
N GLU A 97 -11.58 9.33 -2.39
CA GLU A 97 -11.61 10.78 -2.64
C GLU A 97 -13.04 11.34 -2.60
N ARG A 98 -14.03 10.58 -3.08
CA ARG A 98 -15.44 11.00 -3.08
C ARG A 98 -16.08 10.97 -1.69
N TYR A 99 -15.79 9.95 -0.89
CA TYR A 99 -16.49 9.71 0.38
C TYR A 99 -15.70 10.19 1.61
N LEU A 100 -14.39 10.33 1.49
CA LEU A 100 -13.43 10.78 2.51
C LEU A 100 -12.50 11.86 1.91
N PRO A 101 -13.01 13.07 1.58
CA PRO A 101 -12.27 14.09 0.83
C PRO A 101 -11.00 14.60 1.52
N ASP A 102 -10.94 14.53 2.85
CA ASP A 102 -9.79 14.96 3.66
C ASP A 102 -8.77 13.85 3.93
N ALA A 103 -9.03 12.63 3.45
CA ALA A 103 -8.14 11.50 3.65
C ALA A 103 -6.84 11.64 2.83
N VAL A 104 -5.74 11.17 3.41
CA VAL A 104 -4.47 10.98 2.70
C VAL A 104 -4.44 9.55 2.21
N ILE A 105 -4.39 9.38 0.88
CA ILE A 105 -4.42 8.07 0.23
C ILE A 105 -3.00 7.65 -0.12
N HIS A 106 -2.66 6.42 0.27
CA HIS A 106 -1.43 5.72 -0.07
C HIS A 106 -1.77 4.44 -0.81
N GLU A 107 -0.84 3.99 -1.65
CA GLU A 107 -1.04 2.84 -2.51
C GLU A 107 0.07 1.80 -2.24
N ALA A 108 -0.26 0.53 -2.36
CA ALA A 108 0.65 -0.61 -2.30
C ALA A 108 0.22 -1.63 -3.35
N VAL A 109 1.18 -2.24 -4.03
CA VAL A 109 0.92 -3.06 -5.24
C VAL A 109 1.28 -4.52 -5.07
N ASN A 110 1.71 -4.90 -3.87
CA ASN A 110 1.95 -6.29 -3.48
C ASN A 110 2.04 -6.36 -1.94
N GLY A 111 1.99 -7.58 -1.41
CA GLY A 111 2.01 -7.78 0.05
C GLY A 111 3.28 -7.32 0.75
N VAL A 112 4.44 -7.23 0.08
CA VAL A 112 5.66 -6.69 0.70
C VAL A 112 5.50 -5.18 0.90
N ASP A 113 5.04 -4.48 -0.13
CA ASP A 113 4.80 -3.03 -0.06
C ASP A 113 3.71 -2.72 0.96
N THR A 114 2.65 -3.53 1.03
CA THR A 114 1.61 -3.42 2.06
C THR A 114 2.20 -3.51 3.46
N CYS A 115 3.03 -4.51 3.73
CA CYS A 115 3.68 -4.68 5.04
C CYS A 115 4.58 -3.50 5.42
N ILE A 116 5.31 -2.93 4.45
CA ILE A 116 6.16 -1.75 4.66
C ILE A 116 5.30 -0.51 4.94
N ALA A 117 4.28 -0.28 4.12
CA ALA A 117 3.35 0.83 4.25
C ALA A 117 2.62 0.80 5.60
N VAL A 118 2.15 -0.36 6.06
CA VAL A 118 1.51 -0.51 7.38
C VAL A 118 2.47 -0.12 8.51
N GLY A 119 3.70 -0.63 8.48
CA GLY A 119 4.68 -0.37 9.54
C GLY A 119 5.15 1.09 9.62
N THR A 120 5.06 1.82 8.51
CA THR A 120 5.60 3.18 8.36
C THR A 120 4.53 4.25 8.45
N LEU A 121 3.39 4.04 7.81
CA LEU A 121 2.30 5.00 7.70
C LEU A 121 1.26 4.85 8.82
N LYS A 122 1.15 3.64 9.40
CA LYS A 122 0.10 3.30 10.39
C LYS A 122 -1.30 3.76 9.92
N PRO A 123 -1.80 3.23 8.79
CA PRO A 123 -3.06 3.68 8.20
C PRO A 123 -4.23 3.46 9.16
N HIS A 124 -5.23 4.35 9.14
CA HIS A 124 -6.47 4.15 9.90
C HIS A 124 -7.38 3.16 9.20
N ILE A 125 -7.44 3.23 7.86
CA ILE A 125 -8.24 2.32 7.04
C ILE A 125 -7.34 1.68 5.99
N MET A 126 -7.46 0.37 5.81
CA MET A 126 -6.76 -0.38 4.77
C MET A 126 -7.74 -1.11 3.87
N LEU A 127 -7.70 -0.85 2.57
CA LEU A 127 -8.40 -1.61 1.54
C LEU A 127 -7.42 -2.66 1.00
N LEU A 128 -7.64 -3.93 1.33
CA LEU A 128 -6.71 -5.02 1.00
C LEU A 128 -7.30 -6.01 0.01
N ASP A 129 -6.66 -6.20 -1.14
CA ASP A 129 -6.83 -7.41 -1.92
C ASP A 129 -5.93 -8.53 -1.39
N ILE A 130 -6.51 -9.71 -1.18
CA ILE A 130 -5.80 -10.93 -0.79
C ILE A 130 -5.39 -11.77 -2.01
N MET A 131 -5.81 -11.39 -3.22
CA MET A 131 -5.39 -11.99 -4.48
C MET A 131 -4.26 -11.19 -5.14
N MET A 132 -3.17 -10.92 -4.42
CA MET A 132 -1.98 -10.27 -5.01
C MET A 132 -0.95 -11.31 -5.46
N PRO A 133 -0.36 -11.18 -6.67
CA PRO A 133 0.60 -12.12 -7.21
C PRO A 133 1.91 -12.15 -6.41
N GLY A 134 2.46 -13.35 -6.27
CA GLY A 134 3.81 -13.56 -5.73
C GLY A 134 3.92 -13.67 -4.21
N MET A 135 2.80 -13.70 -3.47
CA MET A 135 2.68 -14.09 -2.06
C MET A 135 1.24 -14.55 -1.75
N ASP A 136 1.06 -15.45 -0.79
CA ASP A 136 -0.27 -15.85 -0.32
C ASP A 136 -0.90 -14.67 0.44
N GLY A 137 -1.91 -14.00 -0.13
CA GLY A 137 -2.51 -12.82 0.51
C GLY A 137 -3.26 -13.11 1.80
N PHE A 138 -3.63 -14.37 2.07
CA PHE A 138 -4.06 -14.79 3.40
C PHE A 138 -2.90 -14.75 4.40
N ALA A 139 -1.71 -15.20 3.99
CA ALA A 139 -0.53 -15.14 4.85
C ALA A 139 -0.13 -13.69 5.13
N VAL A 140 -0.30 -12.77 4.16
CA VAL A 140 -0.10 -11.33 4.36
C VAL A 140 -1.07 -10.79 5.40
N LEU A 141 -2.37 -11.06 5.26
CA LEU A 141 -3.37 -10.61 6.22
C LEU A 141 -3.09 -11.17 7.62
N GLN A 142 -2.78 -12.46 7.75
CA GLN A 142 -2.43 -13.07 9.04
C GLN A 142 -1.17 -12.48 9.67
N GLU A 143 -0.15 -12.22 8.85
CA GLU A 143 1.08 -11.58 9.30
C GLU A 143 0.82 -10.14 9.77
N LEU A 144 0.02 -9.38 9.02
CA LEU A 144 -0.39 -8.03 9.39
C LEU A 144 -1.20 -8.01 10.69
N LEU A 145 -2.14 -8.94 10.87
CA LEU A 145 -2.98 -9.03 12.08
C LEU A 145 -2.16 -9.34 13.35
N ARG A 146 -0.98 -9.96 13.22
CA ARG A 146 -0.06 -10.22 14.35
C ARG A 146 0.79 -9.01 14.71
N ARG A 147 0.78 -7.95 13.90
CA ARG A 147 1.63 -6.78 14.07
C ARG A 147 0.96 -5.71 14.95
N PRO A 148 1.63 -5.24 16.02
CA PRO A 148 1.10 -4.15 16.86
C PRO A 148 0.76 -2.88 16.08
N GLU A 149 1.44 -2.65 14.95
CA GLU A 149 1.22 -1.50 14.06
C GLU A 149 -0.18 -1.50 13.42
N LEU A 150 -0.85 -2.66 13.32
CA LEU A 150 -2.21 -2.77 12.78
C LEU A 150 -3.30 -2.56 13.84
N ASN A 151 -2.95 -2.50 15.14
CA ASN A 151 -3.95 -2.39 16.22
C ASN A 151 -4.81 -1.12 16.14
N GLY A 152 -4.28 -0.06 15.52
CA GLY A 152 -5.00 1.19 15.27
C GLY A 152 -5.68 1.26 13.91
N SER A 153 -5.65 0.19 13.12
CA SER A 153 -6.18 0.14 11.76
C SER A 153 -7.50 -0.64 11.69
N GLN A 154 -8.33 -0.29 10.72
CA GLN A 154 -9.50 -1.05 10.29
C GLN A 154 -9.26 -1.57 8.88
N VAL A 155 -9.29 -2.89 8.70
CA VAL A 155 -9.05 -3.57 7.43
C VAL A 155 -10.38 -3.89 6.77
N VAL A 156 -10.54 -3.45 5.53
CA VAL A 156 -11.61 -3.85 4.63
C VAL A 156 -11.00 -4.73 3.56
N VAL A 157 -11.34 -6.01 3.57
CA VAL A 157 -10.87 -6.94 2.53
C VAL A 157 -11.71 -6.75 1.29
N VAL A 158 -11.08 -6.50 0.14
CA VAL A 158 -11.73 -6.29 -1.14
C VAL A 158 -11.16 -7.30 -2.14
N SER A 159 -11.83 -8.42 -2.37
CA SER A 159 -11.24 -9.50 -3.17
C SER A 159 -12.23 -10.30 -4.01
N ALA A 160 -11.70 -10.92 -5.06
CA ALA A 160 -12.36 -11.95 -5.88
C ALA A 160 -11.99 -13.38 -5.44
N TYR A 161 -11.24 -13.55 -4.34
CA TYR A 161 -10.80 -14.86 -3.86
C TYR A 161 -11.95 -15.85 -3.65
N GLU A 162 -11.75 -17.09 -4.08
CA GLU A 162 -12.64 -18.21 -3.78
C GLU A 162 -11.87 -19.34 -3.06
N PRO A 163 -12.43 -19.96 -2.00
CA PRO A 163 -13.76 -19.68 -1.42
C PRO A 163 -13.78 -18.42 -0.53
N PHE A 164 -14.73 -17.52 -0.79
CA PHE A 164 -14.86 -16.25 -0.06
C PHE A 164 -15.27 -16.45 1.41
N ASP A 165 -15.92 -17.57 1.75
CA ASP A 165 -16.31 -17.93 3.11
C ASP A 165 -15.13 -17.92 4.10
N ARG A 166 -13.92 -18.29 3.63
CA ARG A 166 -12.70 -18.24 4.46
C ARG A 166 -12.31 -16.81 4.83
N VAL A 167 -12.56 -15.86 3.95
CA VAL A 167 -12.30 -14.43 4.18
C VAL A 167 -13.28 -13.90 5.22
N GLU A 168 -14.55 -14.29 5.11
CA GLU A 168 -15.57 -13.92 6.09
C GLU A 168 -15.31 -14.54 7.46
N GLU A 169 -14.91 -15.81 7.50
CA GLU A 169 -14.55 -16.49 8.75
C GLU A 169 -13.40 -15.78 9.46
N LEU A 170 -12.34 -15.40 8.74
CA LEU A 170 -11.28 -14.57 9.30
C LEU A 170 -11.80 -13.24 9.83
N GLY A 171 -12.73 -12.59 9.10
CA GLY A 171 -13.38 -11.38 9.54
C GLY A 171 -14.09 -11.53 10.89
N ARG A 172 -14.82 -12.63 11.08
CA ARG A 172 -15.52 -12.93 12.33
C ARG A 172 -14.57 -13.19 13.51
N LEU A 173 -13.39 -13.74 13.24
CA LEU A 173 -12.40 -14.07 14.26
C LEU A 173 -11.48 -12.91 14.64
N ASN A 174 -11.41 -11.86 13.82
CA ASN A 174 -10.45 -10.77 13.98
C ASN A 174 -11.14 -9.40 13.96
N PRO A 175 -11.24 -8.68 15.10
CA PRO A 175 -11.97 -7.41 15.18
C PRO A 175 -11.32 -6.28 14.37
N GLN A 176 -10.07 -6.44 13.93
CA GLN A 176 -9.40 -5.50 13.04
C GLN A 176 -9.95 -5.56 11.60
N ILE A 177 -10.57 -6.68 11.21
CA ILE A 177 -11.23 -6.80 9.90
C ILE A 177 -12.65 -6.28 10.06
N ALA A 178 -12.88 -5.09 9.52
CA ALA A 178 -14.14 -4.39 9.70
C ALA A 178 -15.21 -4.83 8.67
N ALA A 179 -14.78 -5.23 7.48
CA ALA A 179 -15.67 -5.71 6.43
C ALA A 179 -14.93 -6.58 5.41
N CYS A 180 -15.67 -7.48 4.76
CA CYS A 180 -15.23 -8.24 3.60
C CYS A 180 -16.17 -7.94 2.43
N ILE A 181 -15.63 -7.41 1.33
CA ILE A 181 -16.37 -6.98 0.14
C ILE A 181 -15.90 -7.82 -1.04
N ARG A 182 -16.84 -8.51 -1.69
CA ARG A 182 -16.55 -9.28 -2.90
C ARG A 182 -16.44 -8.35 -4.11
N LYS A 183 -15.47 -8.59 -4.99
CA LYS A 183 -15.41 -7.96 -6.32
C LYS A 183 -16.47 -8.60 -7.24
N PRO A 184 -17.15 -7.83 -8.12
CA PRO A 184 -16.96 -6.41 -8.40
C PRO A 184 -17.51 -5.49 -7.30
N VAL A 185 -16.77 -4.42 -7.01
CA VAL A 185 -17.07 -3.51 -5.90
C VAL A 185 -18.21 -2.57 -6.27
N SER A 186 -19.23 -2.50 -5.41
CA SER A 186 -20.24 -1.44 -5.47
C SER A 186 -19.68 -0.16 -4.85
N VAL A 187 -19.54 0.90 -5.67
CA VAL A 187 -19.03 2.21 -5.26
C VAL A 187 -19.79 2.78 -4.07
N ASP A 188 -21.12 2.71 -4.10
CA ASP A 188 -21.97 3.24 -3.04
C ASP A 188 -21.88 2.43 -1.75
N ALA A 189 -21.79 1.09 -1.85
CA ALA A 189 -21.68 0.23 -0.68
C ALA A 189 -20.33 0.40 0.01
N LEU A 190 -19.24 0.41 -0.75
CA LEU A 190 -17.90 0.68 -0.22
C LEU A 190 -17.82 2.08 0.38
N GLY A 191 -18.36 3.10 -0.31
CA GLY A 191 -18.36 4.47 0.17
C GLY A 191 -19.07 4.64 1.51
N LYS A 192 -20.24 4.02 1.69
CA LYS A 192 -20.97 4.02 2.97
C LYS A 192 -20.16 3.34 4.09
N SER A 193 -19.59 2.17 3.80
CA SER A 193 -18.75 1.45 4.75
C SER A 193 -17.54 2.28 5.18
N LEU A 194 -16.86 2.95 4.24
CA LEU A 194 -15.74 3.85 4.53
C LEU A 194 -16.14 5.01 5.45
N GLN A 195 -17.31 5.61 5.23
CA GLN A 195 -17.81 6.70 6.09
C GLN A 195 -18.16 6.22 7.50
N GLU A 196 -18.73 5.02 7.63
CA GLU A 196 -19.00 4.41 8.93
C GLU A 196 -17.70 4.15 9.70
N LEU A 197 -16.67 3.61 9.03
CA LEU A 197 -15.36 3.39 9.63
C LEU A 197 -14.66 4.69 9.98
N ALA A 198 -14.72 5.72 9.13
CA ALA A 198 -14.10 7.01 9.41
C ALA A 198 -14.63 7.69 10.69
N ARG A 199 -15.89 7.43 11.07
CA ARG A 199 -16.48 7.97 12.30
C ARG A 199 -15.81 7.44 13.57
N SER A 200 -15.29 6.21 13.57
CA SER A 200 -14.60 5.66 14.75
C SER A 200 -13.26 6.34 15.03
N PHE A 201 -12.68 7.00 14.02
CA PHE A 201 -11.41 7.73 14.11
C PHE A 201 -11.57 9.25 14.29
N SER A 202 -12.79 9.76 14.18
CA SER A 202 -13.08 11.21 14.27
C SER A 202 -13.40 11.69 15.70
N VAL A 203 -13.36 10.81 16.71
CA VAL A 203 -13.74 11.09 18.12
C VAL A 203 -12.48 11.28 19.00
N GLY A 204 -11.43 11.91 18.47
CA GLY A 204 -10.17 12.17 19.18
C GLY A 204 -9.86 13.65 19.29
#